data_AF-A0AAX4JR01-F1
#
_entry.id   AF-A0AAX4JR01-F1
#
_cell.length_a   1.000
_cell.length_b   1.000
_cell.length_c   1.000
_cell.angle_alpha   90.00
_cell.angle_beta   90.00
_cell.angle_gamma   90.00
#
_symmetry.space_group_name_H-M   'P 1'
#
loop_
_entity.id
_entity.type
_entity.pdbx_description
1 polymer ?
#
loop_
_entity_poly.entity_id
_entity_poly.type
_entity_poly.pdbx_seq_one_letter_code
_entity_poly.pdbx_strand_id
1 'polypeptide(L)'
;MPLVDYDSSSSEDELQVSRNGGSRRRTTLKSVDVAQAIQRPAKRQKTLPSLPDTFESGPKDDSSLHQGRKRTRRYVDGEYNAHVYLSLDLPTSMRRVSEDILSELQDEIPGHKIHSLLSNLHISLTHPLPLRRHQIESFRNQLSNCLRSQSSNFKLSFASDLKVYYNRSQNNDAEEGSGGRAFLALRVGAGAKELNEILDKIIHPLLGVIHLPTYHENPEFHTSFGWTLLDPSTVSTSIGQKESKVELPLNKEIQEEDTLESPVKGSKLARPFSDDLLERINNKFAKDIIKKQPKGGWEIDTVNFKVAKEIHILKLGNQL
;
A
#
# COMPACT_ATOMS: atom_id res chain seq x y z
N MET A 1 -8.90 -46.19 14.35
CA MET A 1 -9.60 -45.73 15.56
C MET A 1 -10.92 -45.11 15.12
N PRO A 2 -12.04 -45.47 15.75
CA PRO A 2 -13.38 -45.17 15.25
C PRO A 2 -13.79 -43.71 15.50
N LEU A 3 -14.64 -43.23 14.59
CA LEU A 3 -15.31 -41.94 14.54
C LEU A 3 -16.30 -41.85 15.71
N VAL A 4 -16.31 -40.72 16.43
CA VAL A 4 -17.27 -40.47 17.50
C VAL A 4 -18.34 -39.53 16.96
N ASP A 5 -19.54 -40.09 16.76
CA ASP A 5 -20.76 -39.34 16.49
C ASP A 5 -21.28 -38.72 17.78
N TYR A 6 -21.61 -37.43 17.75
CA TYR A 6 -22.40 -36.81 18.82
C TYR A 6 -23.69 -36.27 18.22
N ASP A 7 -24.77 -36.90 18.67
CA ASP A 7 -26.15 -36.51 18.39
C ASP A 7 -26.61 -35.42 19.37
N SER A 8 -27.62 -34.72 18.87
CA SER A 8 -28.31 -33.51 19.30
C SER A 8 -28.75 -33.45 20.76
N SER A 9 -28.74 -32.24 21.33
CA SER A 9 -29.71 -31.85 22.36
C SER A 9 -30.25 -30.46 22.08
N SER A 10 -31.58 -30.43 21.92
CA SER A 10 -32.46 -29.32 21.58
C SER A 10 -32.87 -28.54 22.84
N SER A 11 -32.93 -27.21 22.75
CA SER A 11 -33.85 -26.39 23.55
C SER A 11 -34.11 -25.07 22.82
N GLU A 12 -35.31 -24.94 22.28
CA GLU A 12 -35.93 -23.70 21.85
C GLU A 12 -36.41 -22.94 23.09
N ASP A 13 -36.32 -21.61 23.07
CA ASP A 13 -37.37 -20.74 23.62
C ASP A 13 -37.22 -19.33 23.02
N GLU A 14 -38.21 -18.96 22.22
CA GLU A 14 -38.44 -17.59 21.77
C GLU A 14 -38.95 -16.73 22.94
N LEU A 15 -38.78 -15.40 22.84
CA LEU A 15 -39.88 -14.44 23.01
C LEU A 15 -39.39 -13.01 22.68
N GLN A 16 -40.05 -12.40 21.70
CA GLN A 16 -39.97 -10.99 21.35
C GLN A 16 -40.85 -10.15 22.30
N VAL A 17 -40.43 -8.95 22.74
CA VAL A 17 -41.34 -7.78 22.86
C VAL A 17 -40.61 -6.44 22.67
N SER A 18 -41.22 -5.68 21.77
CA SER A 18 -41.14 -4.26 21.37
C SER A 18 -40.99 -3.13 22.42
N ARG A 19 -40.39 -2.03 21.90
CA ARG A 19 -40.83 -0.60 21.90
C ARG A 19 -40.49 0.36 23.05
N ASN A 20 -39.89 1.48 22.58
CA ASN A 20 -40.13 2.90 22.87
C ASN A 20 -39.78 3.51 24.24
N GLY A 21 -38.80 4.42 24.19
CA GLY A 21 -39.06 5.87 24.25
C GLY A 21 -39.47 6.46 25.60
N GLY A 22 -38.65 7.37 26.15
CA GLY A 22 -39.08 8.17 27.28
C GLY A 22 -38.00 9.03 27.92
N SER A 23 -37.76 10.20 27.32
CA SER A 23 -37.11 11.34 27.98
C SER A 23 -37.84 11.70 29.28
N ARG A 24 -37.12 11.87 30.40
CA ARG A 24 -37.52 12.84 31.44
C ARG A 24 -36.41 13.21 32.43
N ARG A 25 -36.08 14.50 32.35
CA ARG A 25 -35.93 15.47 33.44
C ARG A 25 -34.91 15.19 34.55
N ARG A 26 -33.79 15.88 34.37
CA ARG A 26 -32.87 16.42 35.37
C ARG A 26 -33.65 17.21 36.44
N THR A 27 -33.63 16.75 37.69
CA THR A 27 -33.97 17.57 38.86
C THR A 27 -32.72 17.74 39.72
N THR A 28 -32.28 18.98 39.81
CA THR A 28 -31.25 19.48 40.71
C THR A 28 -31.75 19.49 42.15
N LEU A 29 -31.09 18.75 43.04
CA LEU A 29 -31.19 18.97 44.48
C LEU A 29 -29.78 19.03 45.06
N LYS A 30 -29.47 20.18 45.67
CA LYS A 30 -28.30 20.47 46.48
C LYS A 30 -28.33 19.60 47.75
N SER A 31 -27.23 18.95 48.07
CA SER A 31 -26.98 18.44 49.42
C SER A 31 -25.51 18.69 49.80
N VAL A 32 -25.38 19.71 50.64
CA VAL A 32 -24.42 19.98 51.72
C VAL A 32 -23.29 18.97 51.95
N ASP A 33 -22.07 19.52 52.04
CA ASP A 33 -20.85 18.91 52.56
C ASP A 33 -21.02 18.28 53.95
N VAL A 34 -20.67 17.00 54.07
CA VAL A 34 -20.10 16.43 55.29
C VAL A 34 -18.95 15.50 54.89
N ALA A 35 -17.75 15.90 55.26
CA ALA A 35 -16.53 15.15 55.12
C ALA A 35 -16.58 13.85 55.94
N GLN A 36 -16.46 12.70 55.27
CA GLN A 36 -15.90 11.48 55.85
C GLN A 36 -15.16 10.73 54.75
N ALA A 37 -13.83 10.89 54.76
CA ALA A 37 -12.92 10.17 53.90
C ALA A 37 -12.87 8.70 54.30
N ILE A 38 -13.70 7.87 53.65
CA ILE A 38 -13.44 6.43 53.57
C ILE A 38 -12.45 6.23 52.42
N GLN A 39 -11.17 6.11 52.73
CA GLN A 39 -10.16 5.70 51.76
C GLN A 39 -10.50 4.28 51.28
N ARG A 40 -11.10 4.18 50.09
CA ARG A 40 -11.21 2.89 49.39
C ARG A 40 -9.78 2.45 49.07
N PRO A 41 -9.35 1.23 49.44
CA PRO A 41 -8.02 0.75 49.10
C PRO A 41 -7.87 0.82 47.59
N ALA A 42 -6.80 1.48 47.12
CA ALA A 42 -6.47 1.59 45.73
C ALA A 42 -6.50 0.18 45.12
N LYS A 43 -7.44 -0.07 44.19
CA LYS A 43 -7.48 -1.32 43.44
C LYS A 43 -6.15 -1.40 42.70
N ARG A 44 -5.22 -2.21 43.20
CA ARG A 44 -3.99 -2.57 42.50
C ARG A 44 -4.44 -3.06 41.14
N GLN A 45 -4.17 -2.30 40.09
CA GLN A 45 -4.38 -2.78 38.74
C GLN A 45 -3.48 -4.00 38.62
N LYS A 46 -4.09 -5.18 38.51
CA LYS A 46 -3.35 -6.42 38.27
C LYS A 46 -2.66 -6.20 36.93
N THR A 47 -1.37 -5.92 36.98
CA THR A 47 -0.53 -5.88 35.79
C THR A 47 -0.66 -7.24 35.13
N LEU A 48 -1.11 -7.24 33.87
CA LEU A 48 -1.15 -8.46 33.08
C LEU A 48 0.24 -9.11 33.13
N PRO A 49 0.33 -10.45 33.25
CA PRO A 49 1.62 -11.12 33.20
C PRO A 49 2.33 -10.75 31.89
N SER A 50 3.63 -10.47 31.97
CA SER A 50 4.43 -10.24 30.77
C SER A 50 4.34 -11.46 29.87
N LEU A 51 4.23 -11.24 28.56
CA LEU A 51 4.29 -12.33 27.60
C LEU A 51 5.62 -13.09 27.78
N PRO A 52 5.63 -14.43 27.67
CA PRO A 52 6.85 -15.21 27.75
C PRO A 52 7.86 -14.74 26.71
N ASP A 53 9.16 -14.81 27.01
CA ASP A 53 10.22 -14.46 26.05
C ASP A 53 10.20 -15.33 24.77
N THR A 54 9.50 -16.47 24.80
CA THR A 54 9.24 -17.34 23.63
C THR A 54 8.20 -16.76 22.68
N PHE A 55 7.45 -15.72 23.08
CA PHE A 55 6.48 -15.07 22.22
C PHE A 55 7.20 -14.12 21.27
N GLU A 56 7.52 -14.61 20.07
CA GLU A 56 8.14 -13.81 19.03
C GLU A 56 7.25 -12.63 18.65
N SER A 57 7.69 -11.41 18.93
CA SER A 57 7.15 -10.23 18.25
C SER A 57 7.36 -10.45 16.76
N GLY A 58 6.29 -10.42 15.96
CA GLY A 58 6.31 -10.80 14.54
C GLY A 58 7.42 -10.15 13.69
N PRO A 59 7.58 -10.58 12.42
CA PRO A 59 8.80 -10.34 11.63
C PRO A 59 9.30 -8.88 11.70
N LYS A 60 10.57 -8.71 12.09
CA LYS A 60 11.23 -7.39 12.14
C LYS A 60 11.52 -6.92 10.71
N ASP A 61 10.98 -5.77 10.32
CA ASP A 61 11.12 -5.20 8.97
C ASP A 61 12.53 -4.60 8.81
N ASP A 62 13.39 -5.25 8.01
CA ASP A 62 14.70 -4.74 7.64
C ASP A 62 14.65 -4.16 6.22
N SER A 63 14.74 -2.83 6.12
CA SER A 63 14.65 -2.12 4.84
C SER A 63 15.84 -2.42 3.91
N SER A 64 16.99 -2.84 4.45
CA SER A 64 18.18 -3.17 3.64
C SER A 64 17.93 -4.38 2.73
N LEU A 65 17.15 -5.35 3.20
CA LEU A 65 16.73 -6.54 2.43
C LEU A 65 15.77 -6.19 1.28
N HIS A 66 15.28 -4.95 1.24
CA HIS A 66 14.27 -4.50 0.32
C HIS A 66 14.71 -3.24 -0.45
N GLN A 67 16.00 -3.05 -0.72
CA GLN A 67 16.49 -1.88 -1.49
C GLN A 67 16.09 -0.55 -0.81
N GLY A 68 16.14 -0.49 0.52
CA GLY A 68 15.75 0.67 1.32
C GLY A 68 14.22 0.87 1.44
N ARG A 69 13.41 -0.05 0.91
CA ARG A 69 11.96 0.03 0.97
C ARG A 69 11.46 -0.23 2.39
N LYS A 70 10.91 0.82 3.02
CA LYS A 70 10.11 0.69 4.26
C LYS A 70 8.69 0.21 3.96
N ARG A 71 8.16 -0.73 4.74
CA ARG A 71 6.76 -1.18 4.57
C ARG A 71 5.81 -0.05 4.99
N THR A 72 4.83 0.28 4.14
CA THR A 72 3.85 1.35 4.41
C THR A 72 2.77 0.96 5.43
N ARG A 73 2.61 -0.34 5.68
CA ARG A 73 1.63 -0.92 6.60
C ARG A 73 2.33 -1.94 7.48
N ARG A 74 2.14 -1.91 8.80
CA ARG A 74 2.75 -2.91 9.69
C ARG A 74 2.28 -4.33 9.34
N TYR A 75 3.10 -5.34 9.65
CA TYR A 75 2.63 -6.73 9.66
C TYR A 75 1.53 -6.89 10.72
N VAL A 76 0.44 -7.55 10.34
CA VAL A 76 -0.66 -7.92 11.23
C VAL A 76 -0.88 -9.40 11.05
N ASP A 77 -0.94 -10.13 12.17
CA ASP A 77 -1.07 -11.57 12.11
C ASP A 77 -2.43 -12.01 11.53
N GLY A 78 -2.39 -13.08 10.72
CA GLY A 78 -3.55 -13.60 10.00
C GLY A 78 -4.02 -12.76 8.81
N GLU A 79 -3.32 -11.69 8.43
CA GLU A 79 -3.61 -10.90 7.24
C GLU A 79 -2.67 -11.24 6.08
N TYR A 80 -3.28 -11.57 4.95
CA TYR A 80 -2.61 -11.94 3.71
C TYR A 80 -2.75 -10.77 2.75
N ASN A 81 -1.65 -10.08 2.47
CA ASN A 81 -1.64 -9.01 1.49
C ASN A 81 -1.97 -9.59 0.12
N ALA A 82 -3.07 -9.11 -0.46
CA ALA A 82 -3.50 -9.43 -1.80
C ALA A 82 -3.57 -8.19 -2.69
N HIS A 83 -3.57 -8.39 -4.01
CA HIS A 83 -3.55 -7.31 -4.99
C HIS A 83 -4.12 -7.84 -6.32
N VAL A 84 -5.05 -7.08 -6.91
CA VAL A 84 -5.60 -7.36 -8.24
C VAL A 84 -4.97 -6.40 -9.24
N TYR A 85 -4.45 -6.93 -10.35
CA TYR A 85 -3.75 -6.14 -11.37
C TYR A 85 -3.76 -6.82 -12.74
N LEU A 86 -3.49 -6.06 -13.80
CA LEU A 86 -3.15 -6.59 -15.12
C LEU A 86 -1.64 -6.77 -15.23
N SER A 87 -1.17 -7.89 -15.77
CA SER A 87 0.25 -8.09 -16.09
C SER A 87 0.47 -7.79 -17.56
N LEU A 88 1.52 -7.03 -17.88
CA LEU A 88 1.82 -6.64 -19.25
C LEU A 88 3.22 -7.09 -19.66
N ASP A 89 3.29 -7.79 -20.78
CA ASP A 89 4.56 -8.17 -21.40
C ASP A 89 5.08 -7.02 -22.25
N LEU A 90 6.30 -6.58 -21.97
CA LEU A 90 6.94 -5.45 -22.64
C LEU A 90 7.69 -5.94 -23.89
N PRO A 91 7.28 -5.56 -25.12
CA PRO A 91 8.01 -5.91 -26.33
C PRO A 91 9.45 -5.38 -26.30
N THR A 92 10.39 -6.09 -26.92
CA THR A 92 11.81 -5.72 -26.95
C THR A 92 12.05 -4.31 -27.48
N SER A 93 11.27 -3.88 -28.47
CA SER A 93 11.35 -2.53 -29.05
C SER A 93 11.08 -1.43 -28.04
N MET A 94 10.05 -1.61 -27.21
CA MET A 94 9.67 -0.64 -26.20
C MET A 94 10.51 -0.78 -24.94
N ARG A 95 10.94 -2.00 -24.60
CA ARG A 95 11.92 -2.24 -23.52
C ARG A 95 13.15 -1.37 -23.70
N ARG A 96 13.73 -1.35 -24.90
CA ARG A 96 14.91 -0.50 -25.20
C ARG A 96 14.63 0.98 -24.97
N VAL A 97 13.48 1.49 -25.46
CA VAL A 97 13.09 2.89 -25.23
C VAL A 97 12.95 3.19 -23.73
N SER A 98 12.34 2.29 -22.97
CA SER A 98 12.23 2.47 -21.52
C SER A 98 13.58 2.38 -20.81
N GLU A 99 14.50 1.52 -21.26
CA GLU A 99 15.88 1.45 -20.74
C GLU A 99 16.64 2.75 -21.03
N ASP A 100 16.53 3.29 -22.24
CA ASP A 100 17.14 4.56 -22.64
C ASP A 100 16.62 5.72 -21.78
N ILE A 101 15.30 5.77 -21.54
CA ILE A 101 14.68 6.76 -20.64
C ILE A 101 15.22 6.64 -19.22
N LEU A 102 15.29 5.42 -18.67
CA LEU A 102 15.80 5.20 -17.32
C LEU A 102 17.28 5.60 -17.20
N SER A 103 18.09 5.34 -18.22
CA SER A 103 19.49 5.73 -18.26
C SER A 103 19.65 7.25 -18.27
N GLU A 104 18.93 7.95 -19.14
CA GLU A 104 19.01 9.41 -19.24
C GLU A 104 18.50 10.09 -17.97
N LEU A 105 17.42 9.60 -17.38
CA LEU A 105 16.97 10.08 -16.09
C LEU A 105 18.01 9.83 -14.99
N GLN A 106 18.67 8.68 -14.97
CA GLN A 106 19.69 8.37 -13.97
C GLN A 106 20.87 9.34 -14.02
N ASP A 107 21.26 9.80 -15.21
CA ASP A 107 22.34 10.78 -15.41
C ASP A 107 21.94 12.18 -14.90
N GLU A 108 20.65 12.53 -15.00
CA GLU A 108 20.10 13.83 -14.59
C GLU A 108 19.77 13.91 -13.08
N ILE A 109 19.67 12.78 -12.38
CA ILE A 109 19.44 12.71 -10.93
C ILE A 109 20.52 11.91 -10.19
N PRO A 110 21.79 12.38 -10.16
CA PRO A 110 22.94 11.61 -9.65
C PRO A 110 22.85 11.24 -8.15
N GLY A 111 22.02 11.94 -7.37
CA GLY A 111 21.79 11.64 -5.95
C GLY A 111 20.77 10.52 -5.69
N HIS A 112 20.06 10.06 -6.71
CA HIS A 112 18.97 9.09 -6.59
C HIS A 112 19.25 7.88 -7.47
N LYS A 113 19.22 6.67 -6.88
CA LYS A 113 19.31 5.43 -7.65
C LYS A 113 17.94 5.08 -8.22
N ILE A 114 17.83 4.98 -9.54
CA ILE A 114 16.64 4.51 -10.23
C ILE A 114 16.71 2.99 -10.35
N HIS A 115 15.65 2.32 -9.92
CA HIS A 115 15.48 0.88 -10.00
C HIS A 115 14.48 0.54 -11.10
N SER A 116 14.90 -0.34 -12.03
CA SER A 116 14.06 -0.78 -13.15
C SER A 116 12.97 -1.77 -12.71
N LEU A 117 11.78 -1.65 -13.30
CA LEU A 117 10.63 -2.56 -13.15
C LEU A 117 10.24 -3.25 -14.47
N LEU A 118 11.08 -3.12 -15.51
CA LEU A 118 10.77 -3.59 -16.86
C LEU A 118 10.59 -5.11 -16.99
N SER A 119 10.97 -5.89 -15.98
CA SER A 119 10.76 -7.34 -15.96
C SER A 119 9.33 -7.74 -15.63
N ASN A 120 8.58 -6.90 -14.92
CA ASN A 120 7.24 -7.22 -14.41
C ASN A 120 6.36 -5.97 -14.37
N LEU A 121 5.87 -5.56 -15.54
CA LEU A 121 4.96 -4.43 -15.64
C LEU A 121 3.55 -4.85 -15.24
N HIS A 122 2.91 -3.98 -14.47
CA HIS A 122 1.52 -4.19 -14.07
C HIS A 122 0.73 -2.89 -14.03
N ILE A 123 -0.59 -3.01 -14.16
CA ILE A 123 -1.58 -1.95 -13.93
C ILE A 123 -2.43 -2.37 -12.73
N SER A 124 -2.37 -1.62 -11.64
CA SER A 124 -3.14 -1.89 -10.43
C SER A 124 -4.63 -1.61 -10.63
N LEU A 125 -5.46 -2.52 -10.11
CA LEU A 125 -6.92 -2.39 -10.07
C LEU A 125 -7.45 -2.33 -8.63
N THR A 126 -6.60 -2.58 -7.64
CA THR A 126 -6.93 -2.43 -6.23
C THR A 126 -5.76 -1.81 -5.47
N HIS A 127 -6.05 -1.20 -4.33
CA HIS A 127 -5.06 -1.04 -3.28
C HIS A 127 -4.61 -2.42 -2.74
N PRO A 128 -3.52 -2.49 -1.95
CA PRO A 128 -3.20 -3.69 -1.20
C PRO A 128 -4.37 -4.10 -0.30
N LEU A 129 -4.90 -5.31 -0.52
CA LEU A 129 -6.06 -5.86 0.18
C LEU A 129 -5.60 -6.71 1.37
N PRO A 130 -6.03 -6.41 2.60
CA PRO A 130 -5.65 -7.18 3.79
C PRO A 130 -6.61 -8.36 4.02
N LEU A 131 -6.56 -9.38 3.16
CA LEU A 131 -7.51 -10.50 3.22
C LEU A 131 -7.19 -11.46 4.37
N ARG A 132 -8.22 -11.98 5.03
CA ARG A 132 -8.08 -13.11 5.97
C ARG A 132 -8.11 -14.43 5.23
N ARG A 133 -7.46 -15.47 5.78
CA ARG A 133 -7.35 -16.80 5.14
C ARG A 133 -8.69 -17.35 4.61
N HIS A 134 -9.75 -17.25 5.41
CA HIS A 134 -11.09 -17.74 5.04
C HIS A 134 -11.75 -16.94 3.91
N GLN A 135 -11.30 -15.70 3.64
CA GLN A 135 -11.86 -14.83 2.60
C GLN A 135 -11.21 -15.08 1.23
N ILE A 136 -9.97 -15.58 1.19
CA ILE A 136 -9.14 -15.64 -0.02
C ILE A 136 -9.81 -16.45 -1.13
N GLU A 137 -10.23 -17.68 -0.82
CA GLU A 137 -10.81 -18.57 -1.83
C GLU A 137 -12.15 -18.06 -2.34
N SER A 138 -13.02 -17.63 -1.43
CA SER A 138 -14.33 -17.05 -1.78
C SER A 138 -14.17 -15.81 -2.67
N PHE A 139 -13.28 -14.88 -2.28
CA PHE A 139 -13.01 -13.66 -3.05
C PHE A 139 -12.48 -13.99 -4.45
N ARG A 140 -11.49 -14.91 -4.55
CA ARG A 140 -10.93 -15.33 -5.83
C ARG A 140 -11.99 -15.94 -6.75
N ASN A 141 -12.82 -16.83 -6.22
CA ASN A 141 -13.84 -17.53 -7.00
C ASN A 141 -14.92 -16.56 -7.48
N GLN A 142 -15.37 -15.63 -6.63
CA GLN A 142 -16.32 -14.59 -7.03
C GLN A 142 -15.72 -13.65 -8.08
N LEU A 143 -14.48 -13.19 -7.87
CA LEU A 143 -13.76 -12.36 -8.85
C LEU A 143 -13.64 -13.07 -10.19
N SER A 144 -13.23 -14.35 -10.21
CA SER A 144 -13.15 -15.15 -11.43
C SER A 144 -14.50 -15.27 -12.14
N ASN A 145 -15.58 -15.54 -11.39
CA ASN A 145 -16.91 -15.73 -11.98
C ASN A 145 -17.45 -14.42 -12.58
N CYS A 146 -17.27 -13.30 -11.89
CA CYS A 146 -17.65 -11.98 -12.38
C CYS A 146 -16.85 -11.58 -13.62
N LEU A 147 -15.53 -11.77 -13.64
CA LEU A 147 -14.69 -11.45 -14.81
C LEU A 147 -15.09 -12.22 -16.07
N ARG A 148 -15.48 -13.50 -15.92
CA ARG A 148 -15.94 -14.31 -17.05
C ARG A 148 -17.33 -13.91 -17.55
N SER A 149 -18.23 -13.57 -16.64
CA SER A 149 -19.65 -13.32 -16.96
C SER A 149 -19.97 -11.87 -17.30
N GLN A 150 -19.18 -10.90 -16.81
CA GLN A 150 -19.51 -9.47 -16.86
C GLN A 150 -18.43 -8.61 -17.54
N SER A 151 -17.39 -9.23 -18.10
CA SER A 151 -16.36 -8.52 -18.86
C SER A 151 -15.99 -9.30 -20.10
N SER A 152 -15.49 -8.57 -21.10
CA SER A 152 -14.97 -9.13 -22.34
C SER A 152 -13.50 -8.76 -22.49
N ASN A 153 -12.80 -9.47 -23.37
CA ASN A 153 -11.46 -9.07 -23.79
C ASN A 153 -11.50 -7.67 -24.40
N PHE A 154 -10.44 -6.91 -24.20
CA PHE A 154 -10.31 -5.57 -24.75
C PHE A 154 -8.87 -5.25 -25.10
N LYS A 155 -8.67 -4.14 -25.80
CA LYS A 155 -7.34 -3.68 -26.19
C LYS A 155 -6.92 -2.51 -25.32
N LEU A 156 -5.65 -2.51 -24.92
CA LEU A 156 -5.05 -1.47 -24.09
C LEU A 156 -3.84 -0.85 -24.79
N SER A 157 -3.63 0.45 -24.64
CA SER A 157 -2.41 1.13 -25.08
C SER A 157 -2.02 2.23 -24.09
N PHE A 158 -0.76 2.64 -24.10
CA PHE A 158 -0.26 3.73 -23.29
C PHE A 158 -0.37 5.07 -24.01
N ALA A 159 -0.58 6.11 -23.22
CA ALA A 159 -0.36 7.49 -23.62
C ALA A 159 1.14 7.73 -23.92
N SER A 160 1.42 8.83 -24.61
CA SER A 160 2.79 9.16 -25.02
C SER A 160 3.62 9.75 -23.90
N ASP A 161 2.98 10.36 -22.91
CA ASP A 161 3.64 11.11 -21.85
C ASP A 161 3.90 10.26 -20.61
N LEU A 162 5.10 10.43 -20.08
CA LEU A 162 5.51 9.94 -18.79
C LEU A 162 4.93 10.81 -17.68
N LYS A 163 4.57 10.15 -16.58
CA LYS A 163 4.17 10.81 -15.34
C LYS A 163 4.90 10.18 -14.16
N VAL A 164 5.12 10.99 -13.13
CA VAL A 164 5.67 10.54 -11.85
C VAL A 164 4.53 10.41 -10.84
N TYR A 165 4.51 9.27 -10.16
CA TYR A 165 3.59 8.99 -9.06
C TYR A 165 4.36 8.83 -7.76
N TYR A 166 3.84 9.42 -6.69
CA TYR A 166 4.46 9.33 -5.38
C TYR A 166 3.66 8.41 -4.47
N ASN A 167 4.35 7.48 -3.81
CA ASN A 167 3.67 6.54 -2.93
C ASN A 167 3.13 7.27 -1.69
N ARG A 168 1.93 6.87 -1.25
CA ARG A 168 1.33 7.33 -0.01
C ARG A 168 1.46 6.27 1.08
N SER A 169 1.75 6.69 2.32
CA SER A 169 1.65 5.81 3.49
C SER A 169 0.19 5.60 3.87
N GLN A 170 -0.16 4.48 4.52
CA GLN A 170 -1.55 4.13 4.83
C GLN A 170 -2.19 4.95 5.97
N ASN A 171 -1.55 6.00 6.47
CA ASN A 171 -2.19 6.89 7.43
C ASN A 171 -3.13 7.84 6.67
N ASN A 172 -4.38 7.96 7.14
CA ASN A 172 -5.46 8.67 6.42
C ASN A 172 -5.14 10.14 6.11
N ASP A 173 -4.17 10.75 6.82
CA ASP A 173 -3.70 12.13 6.61
C ASP A 173 -2.33 12.21 5.94
N ALA A 174 -1.77 11.10 5.48
CA ALA A 174 -0.40 11.07 4.97
C ALA A 174 -0.32 11.81 3.64
N GLU A 175 0.53 12.83 3.52
CA GLU A 175 0.70 13.57 2.27
C GLU A 175 1.24 12.68 1.13
N GLU A 176 1.04 13.12 -0.11
CA GLU A 176 1.66 12.51 -1.28
C GLU A 176 3.19 12.46 -1.12
N GLY A 177 3.79 11.28 -1.33
CA GLY A 177 5.22 11.05 -1.09
C GLY A 177 5.57 10.54 0.30
N SER A 178 4.64 10.53 1.27
CA SER A 178 4.85 9.96 2.61
C SER A 178 5.30 8.48 2.61
N GLY A 179 5.04 7.74 1.53
CA GLY A 179 5.54 6.38 1.35
C GLY A 179 7.02 6.28 0.95
N GLY A 180 7.70 7.42 0.80
CA GLY A 180 9.14 7.54 0.56
C GLY A 180 9.63 7.13 -0.83
N ARG A 181 8.72 7.00 -1.81
CA ARG A 181 9.06 6.53 -3.17
C ARG A 181 8.41 7.39 -4.24
N ALA A 182 9.14 7.60 -5.33
CA ALA A 182 8.63 8.07 -6.60
C ALA A 182 8.69 6.94 -7.64
N PHE A 183 7.69 6.87 -8.50
CA PHE A 183 7.55 5.89 -9.57
C PHE A 183 7.44 6.62 -10.91
N LEU A 184 8.24 6.19 -11.88
CA LEU A 184 8.16 6.60 -13.27
C LEU A 184 7.19 5.68 -13.99
N ALA A 185 6.17 6.25 -14.61
CA ALA A 185 5.08 5.48 -15.16
C ALA A 185 4.61 5.97 -16.53
N LEU A 186 4.06 5.01 -17.29
CA LEU A 186 3.32 5.24 -18.52
C LEU A 186 1.83 5.14 -18.20
N ARG A 187 1.07 6.18 -18.55
CA ARG A 187 -0.38 6.21 -18.33
C ARG A 187 -1.09 5.37 -19.37
N VAL A 188 -2.20 4.74 -18.99
CA VAL A 188 -3.09 4.08 -19.94
C VAL A 188 -3.82 5.15 -20.74
N GLY A 189 -3.75 5.04 -22.06
CA GLY A 189 -4.56 5.81 -23.01
C GLY A 189 -5.83 5.03 -23.33
N ALA A 190 -5.84 4.30 -24.46
CA ALA A 190 -6.98 3.43 -24.80
C ALA A 190 -7.05 2.24 -23.84
N GLY A 191 -8.27 1.82 -23.49
CA GLY A 191 -8.53 0.75 -22.51
C GLY A 191 -8.98 1.26 -21.14
N ALA A 192 -8.82 2.55 -20.83
CA ALA A 192 -9.19 3.11 -19.52
C ALA A 192 -10.70 3.00 -19.20
N LYS A 193 -11.56 3.04 -20.23
CA LYS A 193 -13.01 2.88 -20.04
C LYS A 193 -13.34 1.47 -19.58
N GLU A 194 -12.77 0.47 -20.23
CA GLU A 194 -12.95 -0.94 -19.91
C GLU A 194 -12.41 -1.27 -18.52
N LEU A 195 -11.29 -0.68 -18.12
CA LEU A 195 -10.77 -0.80 -16.76
C LEU A 195 -11.74 -0.20 -15.72
N ASN A 196 -12.29 0.98 -15.97
CA ASN A 196 -13.31 1.57 -15.10
C ASN A 196 -14.56 0.69 -15.01
N GLU A 197 -15.02 0.11 -16.12
CA GLU A 197 -16.15 -0.82 -16.10
C GLU A 197 -15.86 -2.06 -15.23
N ILE A 198 -14.64 -2.60 -15.28
CA ILE A 198 -14.22 -3.70 -14.38
C ILE A 198 -14.21 -3.22 -12.92
N LEU A 199 -13.73 -2.00 -12.64
CA LEU A 199 -13.77 -1.44 -11.29
C LEU A 199 -15.21 -1.36 -10.77
N ASP A 200 -16.09 -0.71 -11.51
CA ASP A 200 -17.43 -0.36 -11.06
C ASP A 200 -18.38 -1.56 -11.00
N LYS A 201 -18.30 -2.46 -11.98
CA LYS A 201 -19.21 -3.61 -12.08
C LYS A 201 -18.75 -4.80 -11.25
N ILE A 202 -17.44 -4.94 -11.04
CA ILE A 202 -16.86 -6.17 -10.45
C ILE A 202 -16.10 -5.86 -9.17
N ILE A 203 -15.05 -5.05 -9.24
CA ILE A 203 -14.12 -4.92 -8.11
C ILE A 203 -14.75 -4.16 -6.94
N HIS A 204 -15.35 -3.00 -7.16
CA HIS A 204 -15.97 -2.19 -6.12
C HIS A 204 -17.11 -2.93 -5.39
N PRO A 205 -18.05 -3.62 -6.08
CA PRO A 205 -19.05 -4.45 -5.42
C PRO A 205 -18.43 -5.57 -4.56
N LEU A 206 -17.41 -6.27 -5.07
CA LEU A 206 -16.73 -7.33 -4.31
C LEU A 206 -16.03 -6.80 -3.07
N LEU A 207 -15.36 -5.65 -3.17
CA LEU A 207 -14.73 -4.98 -2.02
C LEU A 207 -15.78 -4.52 -0.99
N GLY A 208 -16.94 -4.06 -1.45
CA GLY A 208 -18.06 -3.68 -0.60
C GLY A 208 -18.59 -4.84 0.26
N VAL A 209 -18.69 -6.04 -0.32
CA VAL A 209 -19.13 -7.27 0.39
C VAL A 209 -18.20 -7.63 1.55
N ILE A 210 -16.89 -7.40 1.39
CA ILE A 210 -15.88 -7.69 2.42
C ILE A 210 -15.49 -6.45 3.25
N HIS A 211 -16.25 -5.36 3.12
CA HIS A 211 -16.04 -4.09 3.83
C HIS A 211 -14.62 -3.50 3.67
N LEU A 212 -14.04 -3.64 2.48
CA LEU A 212 -12.77 -3.02 2.11
C LEU A 212 -13.01 -1.72 1.33
N PRO A 213 -12.09 -0.74 1.42
CA PRO A 213 -12.20 0.49 0.64
C PRO A 213 -12.14 0.18 -0.86
N THR A 214 -12.89 0.96 -1.65
CA THR A 214 -12.82 0.95 -3.10
C THR A 214 -11.46 1.44 -3.60
N TYR A 215 -11.24 1.36 -4.91
CA TYR A 215 -10.06 1.96 -5.51
C TYR A 215 -10.17 3.50 -5.54
N HIS A 216 -9.25 4.16 -6.23
CA HIS A 216 -9.27 5.60 -6.41
C HIS A 216 -10.59 6.07 -7.05
N GLU A 217 -11.17 7.16 -6.55
CA GLU A 217 -12.39 7.76 -7.12
C GLU A 217 -12.21 8.18 -8.57
N ASN A 218 -11.05 8.79 -8.90
CA ASN A 218 -10.65 9.14 -10.27
C ASN A 218 -9.34 8.40 -10.59
N PRO A 219 -9.42 7.12 -11.01
CA PRO A 219 -8.23 6.29 -11.19
C PRO A 219 -7.45 6.72 -12.44
N GLU A 220 -6.20 7.11 -12.23
CA GLU A 220 -5.23 7.21 -13.32
C GLU A 220 -4.53 5.87 -13.48
N PHE A 221 -5.05 5.02 -14.37
CA PHE A 221 -4.41 3.74 -14.67
C PHE A 221 -3.04 3.98 -15.31
N HIS A 222 -2.02 3.30 -14.80
CA HIS A 222 -0.66 3.45 -15.25
C HIS A 222 0.12 2.16 -15.00
N THR A 223 1.25 2.01 -15.70
CA THR A 223 2.26 1.02 -15.36
C THR A 223 3.56 1.72 -14.99
N SER A 224 4.09 1.36 -13.81
CA SER A 224 5.38 1.87 -13.37
C SER A 224 6.51 1.01 -13.94
N PHE A 225 7.46 1.65 -14.61
CA PHE A 225 8.59 0.96 -15.24
C PHE A 225 9.94 1.29 -14.57
N GLY A 226 9.97 2.29 -13.67
CA GLY A 226 11.09 2.57 -12.80
C GLY A 226 10.65 3.22 -11.49
N TRP A 227 11.52 3.21 -10.47
CA TRP A 227 11.24 3.87 -9.19
C TRP A 227 12.51 4.30 -8.46
N THR A 228 12.39 5.25 -7.53
CA THR A 228 13.47 5.68 -6.66
C THR A 228 12.97 6.07 -5.26
N LEU A 229 13.88 6.17 -4.30
CA LEU A 229 13.60 6.67 -2.94
C LEU A 229 13.63 8.20 -2.94
N LEU A 230 12.73 8.82 -2.19
CA LEU A 230 12.68 10.28 -2.02
C LEU A 230 13.76 10.78 -1.05
N ASP A 231 14.13 9.95 -0.07
CA ASP A 231 15.22 10.22 0.84
C ASP A 231 16.27 9.08 0.77
N PRO A 232 17.29 9.21 -0.08
CA PRO A 232 18.34 8.19 -0.21
C PRO A 232 19.26 8.14 1.03
N SER A 233 19.27 9.17 1.88
CA SER A 233 20.15 9.25 3.06
C SER A 233 19.77 8.28 4.18
N THR A 234 18.54 7.73 4.15
CA THR A 234 18.14 6.63 5.04
C THR A 234 18.85 5.29 4.81
N VAL A 235 19.77 5.19 3.83
CA VAL A 235 20.57 3.99 3.57
C VAL A 235 21.92 4.00 4.32
N SER A 236 22.29 5.09 4.99
CA SER A 236 23.51 5.16 5.81
C SER A 236 23.26 4.88 7.31
N THR A 237 23.98 3.87 7.81
CA THR A 237 24.32 3.61 9.23
C THR A 237 23.34 2.77 10.07
N SER A 238 23.30 1.47 9.78
CA SER A 238 23.14 0.45 10.83
C SER A 238 24.16 -0.67 10.63
N ILE A 239 25.44 -0.29 10.65
CA ILE A 239 26.56 -1.24 10.77
C ILE A 239 27.16 -1.02 12.16
N GLY A 240 26.95 -1.99 13.05
CA GLY A 240 27.83 -2.30 14.17
C GLY A 240 27.85 -1.34 15.37
N GLN A 241 26.94 -1.53 16.33
CA GLN A 241 27.33 -1.34 17.73
C GLN A 241 28.21 -2.53 18.13
N LYS A 242 29.53 -2.35 17.99
CA LYS A 242 30.49 -3.06 18.85
C LYS A 242 30.79 -2.13 20.01
N GLU A 243 30.47 -2.61 21.19
CA GLU A 243 30.87 -2.06 22.46
C GLU A 243 32.40 -1.84 22.48
N SER A 244 32.82 -0.64 22.86
CA SER A 244 34.18 -0.36 23.30
C SER A 244 34.12 0.82 24.26
N LYS A 245 34.00 0.45 25.53
CA LYS A 245 34.14 1.28 26.72
C LYS A 245 35.57 1.85 26.76
N VAL A 246 35.73 3.16 26.59
CA VAL A 246 36.94 3.89 27.03
C VAL A 246 36.52 5.27 27.57
N GLU A 247 37.09 5.59 28.74
CA GLU A 247 36.79 6.68 29.66
C GLU A 247 37.11 8.09 29.12
N LEU A 248 36.38 9.09 29.65
CA LEU A 248 36.71 10.52 29.60
C LEU A 248 37.95 10.83 30.44
N PRO A 249 38.70 11.90 30.11
CA PRO A 249 38.61 13.05 31.01
C PRO A 249 38.53 14.42 30.32
N LEU A 250 37.59 15.20 30.87
CA LEU A 250 37.56 16.63 31.21
C LEU A 250 38.57 17.65 30.62
N ASN A 251 37.98 18.76 30.15
CA ASN A 251 38.45 20.16 30.00
C ASN A 251 39.42 20.54 28.87
N LYS A 252 38.88 21.34 27.93
CA LYS A 252 39.42 22.68 27.60
C LYS A 252 38.34 23.55 26.94
N GLU A 253 38.10 24.71 27.54
CA GLU A 253 37.36 25.84 26.97
C GLU A 253 38.08 26.35 25.73
N ILE A 254 37.33 26.53 24.63
CA ILE A 254 37.59 27.56 23.63
C ILE A 254 36.21 28.11 23.21
N GLN A 255 36.02 29.40 23.50
CA GLN A 255 34.95 30.23 22.96
C GLN A 255 35.24 30.48 21.48
N GLU A 256 34.26 30.30 20.60
CA GLU A 256 34.16 31.08 19.37
C GLU A 256 32.72 31.04 18.87
N GLU A 257 32.20 32.25 18.62
CA GLU A 257 30.87 32.56 18.12
C GLU A 257 30.66 31.95 16.73
N ASP A 258 29.53 31.26 16.49
CA ASP A 258 28.81 31.48 15.24
C ASP A 258 27.34 31.05 15.36
N THR A 259 26.49 32.06 15.18
CA THR A 259 25.11 32.05 14.66
C THR A 259 24.28 30.76 14.79
N LEU A 260 23.34 30.80 15.75
CA LEU A 260 22.19 29.92 15.86
C LEU A 260 21.25 30.10 14.64
N GLU A 261 21.43 29.32 13.57
CA GLU A 261 20.34 29.00 12.67
C GLU A 261 19.76 27.63 13.01
N SER A 262 18.57 27.67 13.60
CA SER A 262 17.74 26.52 13.89
C SER A 262 17.37 25.82 12.57
N PRO A 263 17.51 24.49 12.42
CA PRO A 263 17.00 23.82 11.24
C PRO A 263 15.48 23.88 11.26
N VAL A 264 14.95 24.67 10.34
CA VAL A 264 13.53 24.80 10.02
C VAL A 264 12.92 23.40 9.86
N LYS A 265 12.07 23.01 10.82
CA LYS A 265 11.17 21.87 10.70
C LYS A 265 10.21 22.15 9.55
N GLY A 266 10.56 21.64 8.37
CA GLY A 266 9.76 21.77 7.15
C GLY A 266 10.51 21.27 5.93
N SER A 267 11.19 20.13 6.02
CA SER A 267 11.78 19.46 4.86
C SER A 267 10.65 19.00 3.94
N LYS A 268 10.27 19.84 2.97
CA LYS A 268 9.53 19.40 1.78
C LYS A 268 10.28 18.17 1.25
N LEU A 269 9.62 17.02 1.19
CA LEU A 269 10.19 15.81 0.61
C LEU A 269 10.80 16.18 -0.75
N ALA A 270 12.09 15.90 -0.94
CA ALA A 270 12.77 16.15 -2.19
C ALA A 270 12.02 15.42 -3.31
N ARG A 271 11.55 16.16 -4.31
CA ARG A 271 10.95 15.60 -5.53
C ARG A 271 12.08 15.42 -6.53
N PRO A 272 12.58 14.19 -6.76
CA PRO A 272 13.77 13.98 -7.59
C PRO A 272 13.55 14.33 -9.05
N PHE A 273 12.32 14.23 -9.53
CA PHE A 273 11.94 14.54 -10.91
C PHE A 273 11.28 15.92 -10.96
N SER A 274 11.96 16.91 -11.54
CA SER A 274 11.39 18.23 -11.80
C SER A 274 10.46 18.20 -13.02
N ASP A 275 9.51 19.13 -13.06
CA ASP A 275 8.56 19.22 -14.18
C ASP A 275 9.27 19.53 -15.51
N ASP A 276 10.30 20.40 -15.50
CA ASP A 276 11.13 20.71 -16.68
C ASP A 276 11.88 19.48 -17.21
N LEU A 277 12.43 18.65 -16.31
CA LEU A 277 13.10 17.41 -16.69
C LEU A 277 12.09 16.45 -17.35
N LEU A 278 10.91 16.29 -16.77
CA LEU A 278 9.87 15.44 -17.34
C LEU A 278 9.39 15.95 -18.70
N GLU A 279 9.24 17.27 -18.86
CA GLU A 279 8.87 17.88 -20.13
C GLU A 279 9.94 17.61 -21.21
N ARG A 280 11.23 17.77 -20.89
CA ARG A 280 12.34 17.48 -21.82
C ARG A 280 12.35 16.01 -22.25
N ILE A 281 12.21 15.09 -21.30
CA ILE A 281 12.16 13.65 -21.57
C ILE A 281 10.92 13.30 -22.40
N ASN A 282 9.75 13.85 -22.08
CA ASN A 282 8.52 13.67 -22.85
C ASN A 282 8.69 14.16 -24.29
N ASN A 283 9.23 15.35 -24.49
CA ASN A 283 9.47 15.91 -25.82
C ASN A 283 10.40 15.03 -26.67
N LYS A 284 11.38 14.39 -26.04
CA LYS A 284 12.33 13.49 -26.70
C LYS A 284 11.71 12.13 -27.06
N PHE A 285 11.02 11.49 -26.10
CA PHE A 285 10.65 10.07 -26.23
C PHE A 285 9.16 9.82 -26.55
N ALA A 286 8.28 10.80 -26.46
CA ALA A 286 6.83 10.61 -26.66
C ALA A 286 6.49 9.94 -28.00
N LYS A 287 7.17 10.34 -29.09
CA LYS A 287 6.96 9.76 -30.42
C LYS A 287 7.41 8.30 -30.49
N ASP A 288 8.52 7.97 -29.84
CA ASP A 288 9.05 6.61 -29.81
C ASP A 288 8.20 5.69 -28.94
N ILE A 289 7.66 6.20 -27.82
CA ILE A 289 6.70 5.46 -26.99
C ILE A 289 5.49 5.05 -27.82
N ILE A 290 4.88 5.97 -28.58
CA ILE A 290 3.73 5.63 -29.45
C ILE A 290 4.12 4.66 -30.56
N LYS A 291 5.28 4.88 -31.20
CA LYS A 291 5.71 4.08 -32.36
C LYS A 291 6.15 2.66 -31.99
N LYS A 292 6.70 2.45 -30.79
CA LYS A 292 7.35 1.19 -30.38
C LYS A 292 6.45 0.28 -29.54
N GLN A 293 5.26 0.75 -29.17
CA GLN A 293 4.19 -0.05 -28.60
C GLN A 293 3.68 -1.13 -29.58
N PRO A 294 3.02 -2.20 -29.10
CA PRO A 294 2.37 -3.18 -29.96
C PRO A 294 1.38 -2.51 -30.92
N LYS A 295 1.40 -2.90 -32.21
CA LYS A 295 0.43 -2.40 -33.19
C LYS A 295 -0.97 -2.85 -32.78
N GLY A 296 -1.85 -1.89 -32.50
CA GLY A 296 -3.20 -2.16 -32.02
C GLY A 296 -3.30 -2.41 -30.51
N GLY A 297 -2.22 -2.21 -29.75
CA GLY A 297 -2.21 -2.36 -28.29
C GLY A 297 -2.05 -3.79 -27.79
N TRP A 298 -2.01 -3.94 -26.47
CA TRP A 298 -2.06 -5.24 -25.79
C TRP A 298 -3.49 -5.77 -25.81
N GLU A 299 -3.63 -7.04 -26.13
CA GLU A 299 -4.86 -7.77 -25.90
C GLU A 299 -4.92 -8.19 -24.43
N ILE A 300 -5.95 -7.71 -23.72
CA ILE A 300 -6.19 -8.03 -22.32
C ILE A 300 -7.29 -9.08 -22.27
N ASP A 301 -6.90 -10.30 -21.90
CA ASP A 301 -7.78 -11.46 -21.72
C ASP A 301 -7.71 -12.04 -20.30
N THR A 302 -6.84 -11.48 -19.45
CA THR A 302 -6.59 -11.96 -18.09
C THR A 302 -6.39 -10.85 -17.07
N VAL A 303 -6.84 -11.10 -15.84
CA VAL A 303 -6.56 -10.32 -14.64
C VAL A 303 -5.80 -11.21 -13.65
N ASN A 304 -4.80 -10.67 -12.98
CA ASN A 304 -4.01 -11.37 -11.98
C ASN A 304 -4.52 -11.02 -10.58
N PHE A 305 -4.77 -12.06 -9.78
CA PHE A 305 -5.00 -11.95 -8.35
C PHE A 305 -3.81 -12.55 -7.62
N LYS A 306 -2.98 -11.69 -7.03
CA LYS A 306 -1.87 -12.11 -6.19
C LYS A 306 -2.29 -12.10 -4.74
N VAL A 307 -1.96 -13.14 -4.00
CA VAL A 307 -2.16 -13.23 -2.55
C VAL A 307 -0.94 -13.89 -1.91
N ALA A 308 -0.31 -13.19 -0.97
CA ALA A 308 0.98 -13.58 -0.42
C ALA A 308 2.03 -13.88 -1.51
N LYS A 309 2.39 -15.16 -1.70
CA LYS A 309 3.35 -15.62 -2.71
C LYS A 309 2.70 -16.22 -3.96
N GLU A 310 1.39 -16.42 -3.93
CA GLU A 310 0.62 -17.07 -4.99
C GLU A 310 0.08 -16.04 -5.98
N ILE A 311 0.05 -16.38 -7.26
CA ILE A 311 -0.53 -15.57 -8.33
C ILE A 311 -1.55 -16.44 -9.06
N HIS A 312 -2.80 -15.98 -9.12
CA HIS A 312 -3.88 -16.62 -9.85
C HIS A 312 -4.21 -15.80 -11.10
N ILE A 313 -4.17 -16.44 -12.26
CA ILE A 313 -4.51 -15.83 -13.54
C ILE A 313 -5.99 -16.11 -13.82
N LEU A 314 -6.80 -15.05 -13.88
CA LEU A 314 -8.25 -15.10 -14.04
C LEU A 314 -8.62 -14.59 -15.43
N LYS A 315 -9.34 -15.39 -16.22
CA LYS A 315 -9.72 -15.04 -17.59
C LYS A 315 -10.89 -14.05 -17.62
N LEU A 316 -10.86 -13.10 -18.57
CA LEU A 316 -12.01 -12.27 -18.95
C LEU A 316 -12.86 -13.01 -19.98
N GLY A 317 -14.17 -12.79 -19.92
CA GLY A 317 -15.13 -13.39 -20.83
C GLY A 317 -15.28 -14.91 -20.67
N ASN A 318 -16.33 -15.44 -21.27
CA ASN A 318 -16.45 -16.88 -21.48
C ASN A 318 -15.67 -17.25 -22.74
N GLN A 319 -14.71 -18.16 -22.62
CA GLN A 319 -14.19 -18.85 -23.81
C GLN A 319 -15.36 -19.67 -24.39
N LEU A 320 -15.84 -19.25 -25.56
CA LEU A 320 -16.65 -20.11 -26.43
C LEU A 320 -15.76 -21.21 -27.00
#